data_AF-A0A6M3Y7X4-F1
#
_entry.id   AF-A0A6M3Y7X4-F1
#
_cell.length_a   1.000
_cell.length_b   1.000
_cell.length_c   1.000
_cell.angle_alpha   90.00
_cell.angle_beta   90.00
_cell.angle_gamma   90.00
#
_symmetry.space_group_name_H-M   'P 1'
#
loop_
_entity.id
_entity.type
_entity.pdbx_description
1 polymer ?
#
loop_
_entity_poly.entity_id
_entity_poly.type
_entity_poly.pdbx_seq_one_letter_code
_entity_poly.pdbx_strand_id
1 'polypeptide(L)' 'MPVRISKVKGGYSVKTPHGTKAKRTTKANAESQKRLLNAIEHGWVPTSKRKKR' A
#
# COMPACT_ATOMS: atom_id res chain seq x y z
N MET A 1 -7.59 1.95 9.71
CA MET A 1 -6.27 2.06 10.38
C MET A 1 -5.39 3.11 9.69
N PRO A 2 -4.47 3.83 10.36
CA PRO A 2 -3.62 4.82 9.70
C PRO A 2 -2.48 4.18 8.89
N VAL A 3 -2.54 4.28 7.56
CA VAL A 3 -1.44 3.88 6.67
C VAL A 3 -0.42 5.01 6.54
N ARG A 4 0.83 4.74 6.90
CA ARG A 4 1.92 5.72 6.88
C ARG A 4 2.86 5.48 5.70
N ILE A 5 3.17 6.55 4.97
CA ILE A 5 4.24 6.57 3.97
C ILE A 5 5.44 7.26 4.60
N SER A 6 6.60 6.61 4.56
CA SER A 6 7.87 7.18 5.03
C SER A 6 8.89 7.17 3.90
N LYS A 7 9.62 8.28 3.73
CA LYS A 7 10.76 8.34 2.80
C LYS A 7 11.92 7.55 3.40
N VAL A 8 12.50 6.65 2.60
CA VAL A 8 13.66 5.82 2.99
C VAL A 8 14.79 6.04 1.99
N LYS A 9 16.01 5.59 2.33
CA LYS A 9 17.17 5.75 1.45
C LYS A 9 16.89 5.09 0.08
N GLY A 10 16.71 5.93 -0.94
CA GLY A 10 16.43 5.49 -2.31
C GLY A 10 15.00 5.03 -2.59
N GLY A 11 13.99 5.51 -1.86
CA GLY A 11 12.58 5.28 -2.20
C GLY A 11 11.57 5.68 -1.12
N TYR A 12 10.39 5.08 -1.20
CA TYR A 12 9.29 5.25 -0.24
C TYR A 12 8.92 3.88 0.34
N SER A 13 8.51 3.88 1.62
CA SER A 13 8.03 2.71 2.33
C SER A 13 6.60 2.94 2.82
N VAL A 14 5.77 1.91 2.75
CA VAL A 14 4.38 1.91 3.23
C VAL A 14 4.28 0.99 4.43
N LYS A 15 3.89 1.56 5.58
CA LYS A 15 3.73 0.86 6.85
C LYS A 15 2.28 0.90 7.33
N THR A 16 1.87 -0.22 7.87
CA THR A 16 0.61 -0.44 8.60
C THR A 16 0.95 -0.85 10.03
N PRO A 17 0.02 -0.75 11.00
CA PRO A 17 0.26 -1.25 12.36
C PRO A 17 0.70 -2.73 12.39
N HIS A 18 0.21 -3.53 11.45
CA HIS A 18 0.55 -4.94 11.29
C HIS A 18 1.84 -5.20 10.48
N GLY A 19 2.64 -4.16 10.23
CA GLY A 19 3.96 -4.29 9.63
C GLY A 19 4.14 -3.51 8.32
N THR A 20 5.29 -3.75 7.70
CA THR A 20 5.72 -3.06 6.47
C THR A 20 5.17 -3.78 5.25
N LYS A 21 4.37 -3.09 4.43
CA LYS A 21 3.75 -3.65 3.22
C LYS A 21 4.55 -3.34 1.96
N ALA A 22 5.37 -2.27 1.99
CA ALA A 22 6.31 -1.94 0.93
C ALA A 22 7.59 -1.35 1.53
N LYS A 23 8.76 -1.86 1.13
CA LYS A 23 10.06 -1.44 1.70
C LYS A 23 10.76 -0.36 0.88
N ARG A 24 10.71 -0.44 -0.45
CA ARG A 24 11.41 0.49 -1.35
C ARG A 24 10.68 0.59 -2.68
N THR A 25 9.74 1.52 -2.75
CA THR A 25 8.92 1.79 -3.95
C THR A 25 9.08 3.23 -4.43
N THR A 26 8.55 3.53 -5.61
CA THR A 26 8.39 4.90 -6.08
C THR A 26 7.32 5.63 -5.28
N LYS A 27 7.31 6.97 -5.36
CA LYS A 27 6.29 7.81 -4.71
C LYS A 27 4.88 7.42 -5.18
N ALA A 28 4.72 7.32 -6.51
CA ALA A 28 3.45 6.96 -7.13
C ALA A 28 2.93 5.60 -6.64
N ASN A 29 3.80 4.58 -6.57
CA ASN A 29 3.40 3.26 -6.07
C ASN A 29 3.02 3.29 -4.59
N ALA A 30 3.75 4.06 -3.77
CA ALA A 30 3.45 4.19 -2.35
C ALA A 30 2.09 4.88 -2.11
N GLU A 31 1.77 5.91 -2.89
CA GLU A 31 0.47 6.59 -2.83
C GLU A 31 -0.68 5.68 -3.28
N SER A 32 -0.52 4.97 -4.39
CA SER A 32 -1.50 3.99 -4.86
C SER A 32 -1.74 2.90 -3.82
N GLN A 33 -0.67 2.39 -3.19
CA GLN A 33 -0.79 1.37 -2.16
C GLN A 33 -1.45 1.91 -0.88
N LYS A 34 -1.19 3.17 -0.51
CA LYS A 34 -1.92 3.84 0.58
C LYS A 34 -3.42 3.93 0.27
N ARG A 35 -3.79 4.38 -0.95
CA ARG A 35 -5.20 4.47 -1.37
C ARG A 35 -5.88 3.11 -1.35
N LEU A 36 -5.22 2.08 -1.86
CA LEU A 36 -5.74 0.71 -1.87
C LEU A 36 -5.98 0.20 -0.45
N LEU A 37 -4.99 0.34 0.44
CA LEU A 37 -5.11 -0.10 1.83
C LEU A 37 -6.23 0.67 2.56
N ASN A 38 -6.33 1.98 2.35
CA ASN A 38 -7.43 2.76 2.91
C ASN A 38 -8.79 2.30 2.37
N ALA A 39 -8.91 2.01 1.07
CA ALA A 39 -10.15 1.53 0.49
C ALA A 39 -10.58 0.19 1.12
N ILE A 40 -9.65 -0.75 1.28
CA ILE A 40 -9.91 -2.06 1.92
C ILE A 40 -10.43 -1.86 3.35
N GLU A 41 -9.86 -0.93 4.11
CA GLU A 41 -10.32 -0.59 5.46
C GLU A 41 -11.75 -0.03 5.48
N HIS A 42 -12.16 0.67 4.42
CA HIS A 42 -13.52 1.20 4.26
C HIS A 42 -14.49 0.20 3.62
N GLY A 43 -14.14 -1.10 3.60
CA GLY A 43 -15.03 -2.16 3.10
C GLY A 43 -14.99 -2.37 1.60
N TRP A 44 -14.04 -1.76 0.89
CA TRP A 44 -13.84 -2.06 -0.52
C TRP A 44 -13.29 -3.49 -0.68
N VAL A 45 -13.99 -4.30 -1.48
CA VAL A 45 -13.58 -5.66 -1.82
C VAL A 45 -13.14 -5.68 -3.29
N PRO A 46 -11.94 -6.20 -3.60
CA PRO A 46 -11.50 -6.34 -4.99
C PRO A 46 -12.43 -7.29 -5.74
N THR A 47 -13.01 -6.82 -6.84
CA THR A 47 -14.00 -7.55 -7.63
C THR A 47 -13.39 -8.52 -8.65
N SER A 48 -12.10 -8.36 -8.99
CA SER A 48 -11.44 -9.22 -9.98
C SER A 48 -10.47 -10.20 -9.32
N LYS A 49 -10.66 -11.49 -9.60
CA LYS A 49 -9.68 -12.52 -9.28
C LYS A 49 -8.42 -12.27 -10.11
N ARG A 50 -7.25 -12.35 -9.46
CA ARG A 50 -5.95 -12.24 -10.12
C ARG A 50 -5.90 -13.22 -11.30
N LYS A 51 -5.78 -12.71 -12.53
CA LYS A 51 -5.53 -13.54 -13.71
C LYS A 51 -4.21 -14.28 -13.48
N LYS A 52 -4.25 -15.60 -13.25
CA LYS A 52 -3.04 -16.43 -13.30
C LYS A 52 -2.55 -16.37 -14.74
N ARG A 53 -1.33 -15.87 -14.93
CA ARG A 53 -0.57 -16.00 -16.17
C ARG A 53 0.34 -17.21 -16.05
#